data_AF-A0A7M3XXB3-F1
#
_entry.id   AF-A0A7M3XXB3-F1
#
_cell.length_a   1.000
_cell.length_b   1.000
_cell.length_c   1.000
_cell.angle_alpha   90.00
_cell.angle_beta   90.00
_cell.angle_gamma   90.00
#
_symmetry.space_group_name_H-M   'P 1'
#
loop_
_entity.id
_entity.type
_entity.pdbx_description
1 polymer ?
#
loop_
_entity_poly.entity_id
_entity_poly.type
_entity_poly.pdbx_seq_one_letter_code
_entity_poly.pdbx_strand_id
1 'polypeptide(L)'
;MSIVHDVFESVKQRDPDQPEFHQAVWEVLESLEPVLEKHPHYADVVKRIAEPERMIQFRVSWMDDNGEMHVNRGFRIQFNGAIGPYKGGLRFHPSVNASILKFLAFEQIFKNSLTGLAMGGGKGGSDFNPKGKSDAEVMRFCQAFMMELWRHIGHNLDVPAGDIGVGGREIGYMFGMYRKLRNDFEAGVLTGKGLDYGGSLIRPEATGYGCVYFAREMLATKGKSFEGATVAISGSGNVAQYAAEKVLDLGGKPVTMSDSGGWIHVPGGIDRAMLAEIMDLKNNRRGRISEMGNHDGVTYTASQPEPSLNGLWGVNVDVALPCATQNEINGEEAAMLVKNSVIAVAEGANMPCTPEAVTAFQNAGVLFAPGKASNAGGVATSGLEMSQNSLRLSWTREEVDERLEKIMIGIHESAAAAAKEYGREGDYVFGANVAGFRKVADAMIAQGVV
;
A
#
# COMPACT_ATOMS: atom_id res chain seq x y z
N MET A 1 -26.60 -11.04 -19.43
CA MET A 1 -25.27 -10.53 -19.01
C MET A 1 -25.25 -10.55 -17.50
N SER A 2 -24.10 -10.83 -16.87
CA SER A 2 -24.00 -10.79 -15.40
C SER A 2 -24.16 -9.34 -14.94
N ILE A 3 -24.69 -9.13 -13.73
CA ILE A 3 -24.80 -7.80 -13.12
C ILE A 3 -23.43 -7.10 -13.06
N VAL A 4 -22.35 -7.88 -12.91
CA VAL A 4 -20.97 -7.39 -12.92
C VAL A 4 -20.64 -6.74 -14.26
N HIS A 5 -20.95 -7.40 -15.38
CA HIS A 5 -20.71 -6.84 -16.71
C HIS A 5 -21.53 -5.57 -16.96
N ASP A 6 -22.81 -5.57 -16.57
CA ASP A 6 -23.69 -4.41 -16.75
C ASP A 6 -23.18 -3.19 -15.95
N VAL A 7 -22.70 -3.41 -14.71
CA VAL A 7 -22.11 -2.36 -13.87
C VAL A 7 -20.79 -1.87 -14.48
N PHE A 8 -19.93 -2.78 -14.94
CA PHE A 8 -18.65 -2.40 -15.54
C PHE A 8 -18.82 -1.59 -16.82
N GLU A 9 -19.74 -1.96 -17.70
CA GLU A 9 -20.05 -1.18 -18.90
C GLU A 9 -20.67 0.19 -18.54
N SER A 10 -21.49 0.27 -17.50
CA SER A 10 -21.97 1.57 -16.98
C SER A 10 -20.82 2.44 -16.47
N VAL A 11 -19.80 1.88 -15.82
CA VAL A 11 -18.61 2.61 -15.36
C VAL A 11 -17.84 3.15 -16.57
N LYS A 12 -17.58 2.31 -17.58
CA LYS A 12 -16.90 2.73 -18.82
C LYS A 12 -17.67 3.82 -19.57
N GLN A 13 -19.00 3.76 -19.58
CA GLN A 13 -19.83 4.78 -20.22
C GLN A 13 -19.74 6.14 -19.50
N ARG A 14 -19.68 6.15 -18.17
CA ARG A 14 -19.57 7.41 -17.39
C ARG A 14 -18.17 7.99 -17.42
N ASP A 15 -17.17 7.14 -17.41
CA ASP A 15 -15.75 7.50 -17.27
C ASP A 15 -14.89 6.92 -18.41
N PRO A 16 -15.16 7.22 -19.69
CA PRO A 16 -14.53 6.51 -20.82
C PRO A 16 -13.00 6.60 -20.87
N ASP A 17 -12.41 7.66 -20.32
CA ASP A 17 -10.97 7.96 -20.39
C ASP A 17 -10.22 7.62 -19.09
N GLN A 18 -10.70 6.65 -18.30
CA GLN A 18 -10.11 6.29 -17.01
C GLN A 18 -9.63 4.82 -16.96
N PRO A 19 -8.60 4.45 -17.75
CA PRO A 19 -8.18 3.06 -17.91
C PRO A 19 -7.66 2.42 -16.60
N GLU A 20 -6.93 3.16 -15.78
CA GLU A 20 -6.45 2.65 -14.48
C GLU A 20 -7.62 2.36 -13.53
N PHE A 21 -8.66 3.20 -13.56
CA PHE A 21 -9.86 2.96 -12.77
C PHE A 21 -10.66 1.77 -13.30
N HIS A 22 -10.80 1.64 -14.62
CA HIS A 22 -11.48 0.49 -15.24
C HIS A 22 -10.83 -0.83 -14.85
N GLN A 23 -9.50 -0.88 -14.88
CA GLN A 23 -8.75 -2.09 -14.52
C GLN A 23 -9.11 -2.55 -13.11
N ALA A 24 -9.01 -1.68 -12.10
CA ALA A 24 -9.29 -2.10 -10.72
C ALA A 24 -10.77 -2.42 -10.47
N VAL A 25 -11.70 -1.70 -11.10
CA VAL A 25 -13.12 -2.04 -11.01
C VAL A 25 -13.35 -3.44 -11.58
N TRP A 26 -12.81 -3.74 -12.77
CA TRP A 26 -12.96 -5.07 -13.37
C TRP A 26 -12.37 -6.17 -12.49
N GLU A 27 -11.12 -6.02 -12.04
CA GLU A 27 -10.41 -7.01 -11.21
C GLU A 27 -11.18 -7.33 -9.91
N VAL A 28 -11.78 -6.33 -9.27
CA VAL A 28 -12.61 -6.56 -8.08
C VAL A 28 -13.94 -7.19 -8.46
N LEU A 29 -14.67 -6.63 -9.43
CA LEU A 29 -16.01 -7.11 -9.76
C LEU A 29 -16.02 -8.56 -10.29
N GLU A 30 -15.05 -8.92 -11.12
CA GLU A 30 -14.88 -10.30 -11.62
C GLU A 30 -14.70 -11.28 -10.46
N SER A 31 -13.90 -10.91 -9.45
CA SER A 31 -13.71 -11.75 -8.26
C SER A 31 -14.97 -11.88 -7.38
N LEU A 32 -15.96 -11.00 -7.55
CA LEU A 32 -17.21 -11.01 -6.78
C LEU A 32 -18.35 -11.78 -7.47
N GLU A 33 -18.20 -12.23 -8.72
CA GLU A 33 -19.25 -12.99 -9.40
C GLU A 33 -19.73 -14.21 -8.58
N PRO A 34 -18.85 -15.09 -8.04
CA PRO A 34 -19.29 -16.22 -7.21
C PRO A 34 -19.99 -15.78 -5.92
N VAL A 35 -19.62 -14.61 -5.38
CA VAL A 35 -20.24 -14.04 -4.18
C VAL A 35 -21.67 -13.62 -4.48
N LEU A 36 -21.91 -12.99 -5.62
CA LEU A 36 -23.24 -12.53 -6.03
C LEU A 36 -24.17 -13.69 -6.38
N GLU A 37 -23.65 -14.77 -6.97
CA GLU A 37 -24.42 -16.00 -7.20
C GLU A 37 -24.91 -16.62 -5.90
N LYS A 38 -24.03 -16.71 -4.89
CA LYS A 38 -24.35 -17.27 -3.57
C LYS A 38 -25.17 -16.31 -2.71
N HIS A 39 -24.98 -15.00 -2.86
CA HIS A 39 -25.60 -13.94 -2.09
C HIS A 39 -26.19 -12.82 -2.98
N PRO A 40 -27.33 -13.08 -3.65
CA PRO A 40 -27.90 -12.13 -4.62
C PRO A 40 -28.30 -10.76 -4.03
N HIS A 41 -28.48 -10.66 -2.71
CA HIS A 41 -28.83 -9.40 -2.05
C HIS A 41 -27.71 -8.34 -2.12
N TYR A 42 -26.46 -8.72 -2.41
CA TYR A 42 -25.37 -7.77 -2.66
C TYR A 42 -25.42 -7.09 -4.03
N ALA A 43 -26.35 -7.48 -4.90
CA ALA A 43 -26.51 -6.89 -6.24
C ALA A 43 -26.63 -5.35 -6.20
N ASP A 44 -27.38 -4.80 -5.26
CA ASP A 44 -27.58 -3.34 -5.15
C ASP A 44 -26.38 -2.62 -4.53
N VAL A 45 -25.48 -3.34 -3.84
CA VAL A 45 -24.21 -2.79 -3.37
C VAL A 45 -23.27 -2.61 -4.55
N VAL A 46 -23.14 -3.63 -5.41
CA VAL A 46 -22.23 -3.60 -6.56
C VAL A 46 -22.53 -2.46 -7.52
N LYS A 47 -23.81 -2.11 -7.70
CA LYS A 47 -24.23 -0.94 -8.50
C LYS A 47 -23.76 0.41 -7.95
N ARG A 48 -23.51 0.50 -6.64
CA ARG A 48 -23.16 1.75 -5.93
C ARG A 48 -21.68 1.84 -5.60
N ILE A 49 -21.05 0.72 -5.24
CA ILE A 49 -19.68 0.71 -4.70
C ILE A 49 -18.62 1.15 -5.71
N ALA A 50 -18.92 1.13 -7.01
CA ALA A 50 -18.03 1.63 -8.07
C ALA A 50 -18.16 3.15 -8.31
N GLU A 51 -19.11 3.83 -7.68
CA GLU A 51 -19.26 5.29 -7.79
C GLU A 51 -18.75 5.94 -6.49
N PRO A 52 -17.79 6.90 -6.56
CA PRO A 52 -17.35 7.60 -5.36
C PRO A 52 -18.49 8.40 -4.72
N GLU A 53 -18.64 8.35 -3.40
CA GLU A 53 -19.60 9.19 -2.67
C GLU A 53 -19.37 10.69 -2.93
N ARG A 54 -18.10 11.10 -3.06
CA ARG A 54 -17.74 12.48 -3.43
C ARG A 54 -16.37 12.56 -4.09
N MET A 55 -16.28 13.38 -5.14
CA MET A 55 -15.01 13.75 -5.78
C MET A 55 -14.87 15.26 -5.84
N ILE A 56 -13.76 15.78 -5.31
CA ILE A 56 -13.46 17.20 -5.23
C ILE A 56 -12.21 17.48 -6.06
N GLN A 57 -12.33 18.35 -7.06
CA GLN A 57 -11.22 18.83 -7.88
C GLN A 57 -11.10 20.34 -7.71
N PHE A 58 -9.89 20.83 -7.47
CA PHE A 58 -9.66 22.25 -7.19
C PHE A 58 -8.34 22.75 -7.77
N ARG A 59 -8.24 24.08 -7.92
CA ARG A 59 -7.03 24.78 -8.37
C ARG A 59 -6.12 25.05 -7.17
N VAL A 60 -4.81 24.86 -7.35
CA VAL A 60 -3.78 25.21 -6.36
C VAL A 60 -2.82 26.21 -6.99
N SER A 61 -2.93 27.47 -6.57
CA SER A 61 -2.05 28.55 -7.06
C SER A 61 -1.00 28.87 -5.99
N TRP A 62 0.27 28.94 -6.39
CA TRP A 62 1.40 29.16 -5.48
C TRP A 62 2.54 29.91 -6.20
N MET A 63 3.48 30.48 -5.44
CA MET A 63 4.67 31.16 -5.98
C MET A 63 5.94 30.34 -5.73
N ASP A 64 6.82 30.27 -6.72
CA ASP A 64 8.14 29.64 -6.57
C ASP A 64 9.16 30.58 -5.90
N ASP A 65 10.41 30.13 -5.76
CA ASP A 65 11.46 30.94 -5.11
C ASP A 65 11.90 32.16 -5.95
N ASN A 66 11.58 32.18 -7.25
CA ASN A 66 11.84 33.31 -8.16
C ASN A 66 10.68 34.31 -8.20
N GLY A 67 9.59 34.03 -7.47
CA GLY A 67 8.36 34.85 -7.48
C GLY A 67 7.47 34.61 -8.70
N GLU A 68 7.69 33.54 -9.46
CA GLU A 68 6.81 33.15 -10.56
C GLU A 68 5.57 32.44 -10.02
N MET A 69 4.40 32.74 -10.60
CA MET A 69 3.15 32.07 -10.24
C MET A 69 3.01 30.75 -10.99
N HIS A 70 2.71 29.70 -10.24
CA HIS A 70 2.43 28.35 -10.73
C HIS A 70 1.00 27.94 -10.41
N VAL A 71 0.44 27.07 -11.25
CA VAL A 71 -0.90 26.49 -11.05
C VAL A 71 -0.83 24.99 -11.22
N ASN A 72 -1.35 24.28 -10.23
CA ASN A 72 -1.49 22.83 -10.22
C ASN A 72 -2.95 22.44 -9.95
N ARG A 73 -3.29 21.19 -10.29
CA ARG A 73 -4.59 20.62 -9.98
C ARG A 73 -4.50 19.82 -8.69
N GLY A 74 -5.43 20.05 -7.77
CA GLY A 74 -5.61 19.28 -6.55
C GLY A 74 -6.87 18.41 -6.61
N PHE A 75 -6.82 17.27 -5.92
CA PHE A 75 -7.90 16.29 -5.88
C PHE A 75 -8.09 15.73 -4.47
N ARG A 76 -9.35 15.47 -4.10
CA ARG A 76 -9.72 14.55 -3.01
C ARG A 76 -10.93 13.73 -3.41
N ILE A 77 -10.78 12.41 -3.38
CA ILE A 77 -11.80 11.42 -3.70
C ILE A 77 -12.15 10.70 -2.41
N GLN A 78 -13.36 10.95 -1.94
CA GLN A 78 -14.00 10.36 -0.78
C GLN A 78 -14.89 9.24 -1.31
N PHE A 79 -14.34 8.02 -1.40
CA PHE A 79 -14.95 6.97 -2.21
C PHE A 79 -16.06 6.26 -1.45
N ASN A 80 -15.79 5.78 -0.24
CA ASN A 80 -16.77 5.06 0.56
C ASN A 80 -16.58 5.33 2.06
N GLY A 81 -17.62 5.80 2.75
CA GLY A 81 -17.63 6.12 4.17
C GLY A 81 -18.36 5.10 5.05
N ALA A 82 -18.80 3.96 4.47
CA ALA A 82 -19.74 3.05 5.14
C ALA A 82 -19.18 2.44 6.44
N ILE A 83 -17.87 2.23 6.53
CA ILE A 83 -17.23 1.58 7.70
C ILE A 83 -16.38 2.55 8.55
N GLY A 84 -16.46 3.86 8.30
CA GLY A 84 -15.73 4.88 9.04
C GLY A 84 -15.31 6.07 8.17
N PRO A 85 -14.56 7.04 8.74
CA PRO A 85 -14.07 8.21 7.99
C PRO A 85 -13.29 7.81 6.74
N TYR A 86 -13.37 8.59 5.67
CA TYR A 86 -12.58 8.33 4.47
C TYR A 86 -11.09 8.30 4.83
N LYS A 87 -10.39 7.24 4.41
CA LYS A 87 -8.97 7.09 4.74
C LYS A 87 -8.17 6.76 3.49
N GLY A 88 -7.14 7.56 3.26
CA GLY A 88 -6.07 7.23 2.30
C GLY A 88 -5.20 8.40 1.93
N GLY A 89 -4.02 8.08 1.40
CA GLY A 89 -2.92 9.01 1.20
C GLY A 89 -3.16 10.12 0.17
N LEU A 90 -2.26 11.10 0.18
CA LEU A 90 -2.12 12.18 -0.79
C LEU A 90 -0.87 11.92 -1.64
N ARG A 91 -1.00 11.94 -2.96
CA ARG A 91 0.13 11.74 -3.89
C ARG A 91 0.48 13.03 -4.63
N PHE A 92 1.74 13.46 -4.60
CA PHE A 92 2.26 14.56 -5.41
C PHE A 92 3.20 14.03 -6.47
N HIS A 93 2.70 13.90 -7.70
CA HIS A 93 3.47 13.38 -8.82
C HIS A 93 2.91 13.92 -10.14
N PRO A 94 3.75 14.28 -11.14
CA PRO A 94 3.28 14.87 -12.40
C PRO A 94 2.33 13.98 -13.22
N SER A 95 2.27 12.68 -12.96
CA SER A 95 1.32 11.78 -13.62
C SER A 95 -0.08 11.78 -12.99
N VAL A 96 -0.26 12.36 -11.80
CA VAL A 96 -1.53 12.30 -11.05
C VAL A 96 -2.68 12.88 -11.88
N ASN A 97 -3.73 12.08 -12.04
CA ASN A 97 -4.98 12.47 -12.68
C ASN A 97 -6.18 11.81 -11.94
N ALA A 98 -7.40 12.10 -12.40
CA ALA A 98 -8.62 11.56 -11.82
C ALA A 98 -8.69 10.02 -11.86
N SER A 99 -8.31 9.41 -13.00
CA SER A 99 -8.30 7.96 -13.20
C SER A 99 -7.43 7.24 -12.15
N ILE A 100 -6.16 7.67 -12.02
CA ILE A 100 -5.20 7.11 -11.07
C ILE A 100 -5.70 7.27 -9.63
N LEU A 101 -6.28 8.41 -9.28
CA LEU A 101 -6.76 8.62 -7.92
C LEU A 101 -8.04 7.84 -7.62
N LYS A 102 -8.95 7.66 -8.59
CA LYS A 102 -10.14 6.80 -8.42
C LYS A 102 -9.75 5.34 -8.28
N PHE A 103 -8.84 4.87 -9.12
CA PHE A 103 -8.18 3.57 -9.00
C PHE A 103 -7.68 3.33 -7.57
N LEU A 104 -6.79 4.20 -7.09
CA LEU A 104 -6.19 4.06 -5.76
C LEU A 104 -7.22 4.17 -4.63
N ALA A 105 -8.21 5.04 -4.78
CA ALA A 105 -9.26 5.24 -3.77
C ALA A 105 -10.22 4.04 -3.68
N PHE A 106 -10.53 3.41 -4.82
CA PHE A 106 -11.37 2.21 -4.89
C PHE A 106 -10.72 1.01 -4.20
N GLU A 107 -9.46 0.71 -4.53
CA GLU A 107 -8.68 -0.33 -3.84
C GLU A 107 -8.53 -0.05 -2.33
N GLN A 108 -8.43 1.23 -1.95
CA GLN A 108 -8.30 1.62 -0.55
C GLN A 108 -9.52 1.26 0.29
N ILE A 109 -10.73 1.16 -0.30
CA ILE A 109 -11.95 0.71 0.41
C ILE A 109 -11.73 -0.67 0.99
N PHE A 110 -11.35 -1.63 0.15
CA PHE A 110 -11.24 -3.04 0.52
C PHE A 110 -10.01 -3.29 1.38
N LYS A 111 -8.90 -2.63 1.06
CA LYS A 111 -7.68 -2.67 1.88
C LYS A 111 -7.93 -2.17 3.31
N ASN A 112 -8.68 -1.08 3.48
CA ASN A 112 -9.01 -0.57 4.81
C ASN A 112 -10.01 -1.47 5.55
N SER A 113 -11.01 -1.97 4.81
CA SER A 113 -11.99 -2.92 5.33
C SER A 113 -11.35 -4.16 5.97
N LEU A 114 -10.35 -4.73 5.27
CA LEU A 114 -9.61 -5.91 5.72
C LEU A 114 -8.92 -5.74 7.07
N THR A 115 -8.47 -4.52 7.41
CA THR A 115 -7.79 -4.26 8.69
C THR A 115 -8.65 -4.53 9.93
N GLY A 116 -9.96 -4.68 9.77
CA GLY A 116 -10.91 -4.77 10.89
C GLY A 116 -11.22 -3.41 11.53
N LEU A 117 -10.37 -2.40 11.34
CA LEU A 117 -10.56 -1.06 11.89
C LEU A 117 -11.69 -0.28 11.18
N ALA A 118 -12.15 0.79 11.81
CA ALA A 118 -13.22 1.66 11.32
C ALA A 118 -12.67 2.75 10.38
N MET A 119 -12.35 2.36 9.15
CA MET A 119 -11.77 3.25 8.13
C MET A 119 -12.45 3.02 6.78
N GLY A 120 -13.10 4.06 6.25
CA GLY A 120 -13.62 4.10 4.88
C GLY A 120 -12.49 4.24 3.85
N GLY A 121 -12.81 4.33 2.56
CA GLY A 121 -11.84 4.46 1.47
C GLY A 121 -11.77 5.85 0.86
N GLY A 122 -10.56 6.34 0.61
CA GLY A 122 -10.36 7.59 -0.13
C GLY A 122 -8.94 7.75 -0.65
N LYS A 123 -8.71 8.73 -1.53
CA LYS A 123 -7.38 9.12 -2.01
C LYS A 123 -7.39 10.56 -2.46
N GLY A 124 -6.24 11.21 -2.48
CA GLY A 124 -6.12 12.54 -3.06
C GLY A 124 -4.71 12.80 -3.58
N GLY A 125 -4.46 14.02 -4.00
CA GLY A 125 -3.15 14.38 -4.53
C GLY A 125 -3.16 15.59 -5.44
N SER A 126 -2.05 15.78 -6.11
CA SER A 126 -1.86 16.83 -7.10
C SER A 126 -0.85 16.41 -8.16
N ASP A 127 -1.00 16.98 -9.36
CA ASP A 127 0.01 16.92 -10.44
C ASP A 127 1.30 17.70 -10.13
N PHE A 128 1.40 18.31 -8.93
CA PHE A 128 2.62 18.94 -8.44
C PHE A 128 3.80 17.96 -8.36
N ASN A 129 4.95 18.40 -8.88
CA ASN A 129 6.20 17.65 -8.83
C ASN A 129 7.14 18.21 -7.73
N PRO A 130 7.31 17.51 -6.61
CA PRO A 130 8.19 17.96 -5.52
C PRO A 130 9.68 17.82 -5.86
N LYS A 131 10.05 17.07 -6.91
CA LYS A 131 11.44 16.89 -7.31
C LYS A 131 12.02 18.22 -7.82
N GLY A 132 13.20 18.56 -7.32
CA GLY A 132 13.90 19.79 -7.66
C GLY A 132 13.28 21.04 -7.04
N LYS A 133 12.35 20.91 -6.08
CA LYS A 133 11.77 22.02 -5.34
C LYS A 133 12.49 22.23 -4.02
N SER A 134 12.62 23.49 -3.60
CA SER A 134 13.12 23.84 -2.27
C SER A 134 12.11 23.46 -1.19
N ASP A 135 12.59 23.41 0.07
CA ASP A 135 11.69 23.20 1.22
C ASP A 135 10.63 24.31 1.32
N ALA A 136 10.99 25.54 0.93
CA ALA A 136 10.10 26.69 0.97
C ALA A 136 9.02 26.61 -0.12
N GLU A 137 9.36 26.19 -1.33
CA GLU A 137 8.40 25.93 -2.41
C GLU A 137 7.41 24.84 -2.03
N VAL A 138 7.90 23.72 -1.49
CA VAL A 138 7.05 22.62 -1.04
C VAL A 138 6.14 23.06 0.11
N MET A 139 6.64 23.86 1.05
CA MET A 139 5.82 24.44 2.13
C MET A 139 4.71 25.34 1.58
N ARG A 140 5.04 26.28 0.68
CA ARG A 140 4.05 27.18 0.05
C ARG A 140 3.01 26.40 -0.73
N PHE A 141 3.43 25.36 -1.47
CA PHE A 141 2.51 24.46 -2.16
C PHE A 141 1.58 23.73 -1.19
N CYS A 142 2.11 23.10 -0.14
CA CYS A 142 1.31 22.37 0.86
C CYS A 142 0.30 23.29 1.56
N GLN A 143 0.70 24.52 1.87
CA GLN A 143 -0.20 25.53 2.45
C GLN A 143 -1.30 25.92 1.45
N ALA A 144 -0.95 26.18 0.19
CA ALA A 144 -1.91 26.49 -0.86
C ALA A 144 -2.90 25.36 -1.13
N PHE A 145 -2.41 24.11 -1.11
CA PHE A 145 -3.24 22.91 -1.23
C PHE A 145 -4.22 22.81 -0.05
N MET A 146 -3.74 23.05 1.17
CA MET A 146 -4.56 22.96 2.38
C MET A 146 -5.55 24.11 2.52
N MET A 147 -5.32 25.28 1.90
CA MET A 147 -6.30 26.39 1.86
C MET A 147 -7.65 25.99 1.27
N GLU A 148 -7.67 24.99 0.39
CA GLU A 148 -8.92 24.40 -0.09
C GLU A 148 -9.26 23.09 0.63
N LEU A 149 -8.31 22.16 0.79
CA LEU A 149 -8.60 20.83 1.32
C LEU A 149 -9.17 20.84 2.76
N TRP A 150 -8.77 21.79 3.61
CA TRP A 150 -9.12 21.79 5.05
C TRP A 150 -10.62 21.71 5.34
N ARG A 151 -11.46 22.29 4.47
CA ARG A 151 -12.92 22.33 4.67
C ARG A 151 -13.62 21.01 4.34
N HIS A 152 -12.89 20.09 3.71
CA HIS A 152 -13.38 18.80 3.24
C HIS A 152 -12.86 17.62 4.08
N ILE A 153 -11.97 17.89 5.05
CA ILE A 153 -11.33 16.88 5.89
C ILE A 153 -11.55 17.15 7.38
N GLY A 154 -11.35 16.13 8.19
CA GLY A 154 -11.52 16.19 9.65
C GLY A 154 -11.40 14.80 10.26
N HIS A 155 -11.08 14.73 11.55
CA HIS A 155 -10.77 13.45 12.21
C HIS A 155 -11.89 12.39 12.16
N ASN A 156 -13.15 12.81 12.02
CA ASN A 156 -14.33 11.95 11.89
C ASN A 156 -14.98 11.98 10.49
N LEU A 157 -14.36 12.68 9.54
CA LEU A 157 -14.86 12.86 8.18
C LEU A 157 -13.93 12.18 7.17
N ASP A 158 -12.71 12.71 7.05
CA ASP A 158 -11.72 12.28 6.08
C ASP A 158 -10.32 12.52 6.67
N VAL A 159 -9.51 11.47 6.73
CA VAL A 159 -8.19 11.46 7.35
C VAL A 159 -7.11 11.10 6.32
N PRO A 160 -6.55 12.09 5.60
CA PRO A 160 -5.48 11.83 4.65
C PRO A 160 -4.17 11.34 5.31
N ALA A 161 -3.22 10.93 4.47
CA ALA A 161 -1.90 10.46 4.88
C ALA A 161 -0.85 10.77 3.80
N GLY A 162 0.39 10.35 4.03
CA GLY A 162 1.44 10.38 3.00
C GLY A 162 1.24 9.32 1.90
N ASP A 163 1.83 9.57 0.73
CA ASP A 163 2.00 8.66 -0.40
C ASP A 163 3.21 9.15 -1.22
N ILE A 164 3.37 8.72 -2.49
CA ILE A 164 4.47 9.17 -3.36
C ILE A 164 4.45 10.71 -3.43
N GLY A 165 5.60 11.33 -3.12
CA GLY A 165 5.75 12.79 -3.11
C GLY A 165 5.22 13.51 -1.86
N VAL A 166 4.65 12.77 -0.89
CA VAL A 166 4.13 13.31 0.38
C VAL A 166 4.67 12.50 1.55
N GLY A 167 5.79 12.94 2.11
CA GLY A 167 6.42 12.37 3.29
C GLY A 167 6.08 13.12 4.59
N GLY A 168 6.88 12.89 5.63
CA GLY A 168 6.68 13.54 6.94
C GLY A 168 6.81 15.08 6.87
N ARG A 169 7.65 15.60 5.97
CA ARG A 169 7.81 17.04 5.71
C ARG A 169 6.50 17.66 5.21
N GLU A 170 5.93 17.11 4.15
CA GLU A 170 4.68 17.60 3.56
C GLU A 170 3.50 17.44 4.54
N ILE A 171 3.42 16.30 5.24
CA ILE A 171 2.41 16.09 6.29
C ILE A 171 2.53 17.15 7.40
N GLY A 172 3.75 17.48 7.84
CA GLY A 172 3.99 18.54 8.82
C GLY A 172 3.50 19.91 8.34
N TYR A 173 3.83 20.31 7.11
CA TYR A 173 3.37 21.57 6.52
C TYR A 173 1.84 21.63 6.37
N MET A 174 1.23 20.54 5.88
CA MET A 174 -0.22 20.44 5.73
C MET A 174 -0.94 20.44 7.08
N PHE A 175 -0.45 19.71 8.08
CA PHE A 175 -1.01 19.70 9.43
C PHE A 175 -0.91 21.08 10.09
N GLY A 176 0.23 21.76 9.93
CA GLY A 176 0.43 23.12 10.42
C GLY A 176 -0.57 24.11 9.82
N MET A 177 -0.79 24.05 8.50
CA MET A 177 -1.77 24.90 7.82
C MET A 177 -3.21 24.54 8.20
N TYR A 178 -3.53 23.25 8.31
CA TYR A 178 -4.85 22.80 8.76
C TYR A 178 -5.18 23.38 10.14
N ARG A 179 -4.28 23.21 11.11
CA ARG A 179 -4.44 23.75 12.48
C ARG A 179 -4.64 25.26 12.46
N LYS A 180 -3.90 25.98 11.61
CA LYS A 180 -4.02 27.44 11.47
C LYS A 180 -5.39 27.86 10.94
N LEU A 181 -5.91 27.17 9.93
CA LEU A 181 -7.20 27.48 9.30
C LEU A 181 -8.39 27.06 10.16
N ARG A 182 -8.31 25.86 10.75
CA ARG A 182 -9.35 25.29 11.62
C ARG A 182 -9.42 25.96 12.99
N ASN A 183 -8.30 26.54 13.43
CA ASN A 183 -8.10 27.06 14.79
C ASN A 183 -8.37 26.00 15.88
N ASP A 184 -7.97 24.76 15.62
CA ASP A 184 -8.07 23.64 16.55
C ASP A 184 -6.92 22.65 16.37
N PHE A 185 -6.52 21.98 17.45
CA PHE A 185 -5.54 20.90 17.42
C PHE A 185 -6.24 19.54 17.23
N GLU A 186 -6.82 19.34 16.06
CA GLU A 186 -7.40 18.03 15.66
C GLU A 186 -6.28 17.08 15.20
N ALA A 187 -5.51 16.51 16.14
CA ALA A 187 -4.36 15.63 15.84
C ALA A 187 -4.69 14.49 14.85
N GLY A 188 -5.92 13.95 14.93
CA GLY A 188 -6.39 12.84 14.09
C GLY A 188 -6.75 13.20 12.65
N VAL A 189 -6.60 14.45 12.20
CA VAL A 189 -6.96 14.85 10.81
C VAL A 189 -6.00 14.28 9.75
N LEU A 190 -4.75 14.01 10.11
CA LEU A 190 -3.74 13.43 9.23
C LEU A 190 -3.01 12.32 9.96
N THR A 191 -2.66 11.24 9.26
CA THR A 191 -1.74 10.20 9.79
C THR A 191 -0.37 10.27 9.13
N GLY A 192 0.62 9.69 9.80
CA GLY A 192 2.03 9.83 9.44
C GLY A 192 2.64 11.15 9.89
N LYS A 193 2.13 11.69 10.99
CA LYS A 193 2.69 12.87 11.66
C LYS A 193 4.04 12.53 12.31
N GLY A 194 4.83 13.56 12.60
CA GLY A 194 6.01 13.42 13.46
C GLY A 194 5.62 13.09 14.90
N LEU A 195 6.50 12.38 15.60
CA LEU A 195 6.23 11.88 16.96
C LEU A 195 5.92 13.03 17.93
N ASP A 196 6.60 14.16 17.79
CA ASP A 196 6.44 15.34 18.67
C ASP A 196 5.06 16.00 18.59
N TYR A 197 4.23 15.66 17.60
CA TYR A 197 2.93 16.28 17.38
C TYR A 197 1.83 15.27 17.01
N GLY A 198 1.91 14.07 17.60
CA GLY A 198 0.85 13.06 17.55
C GLY A 198 1.05 11.96 16.51
N GLY A 199 2.27 11.77 16.00
CA GLY A 199 2.63 10.58 15.22
C GLY A 199 2.65 9.31 16.08
N SER A 200 2.65 8.15 15.41
CA SER A 200 2.77 6.84 16.05
C SER A 200 4.17 6.25 15.84
N LEU A 201 4.69 5.55 16.85
CA LEU A 201 5.78 4.60 16.68
C LEU A 201 5.37 3.49 15.71
N ILE A 202 6.34 2.72 15.19
CA ILE A 202 6.17 1.66 14.19
C ILE A 202 5.68 2.15 12.81
N ARG A 203 5.28 3.42 12.64
CA ARG A 203 4.79 3.93 11.35
C ARG A 203 5.77 3.74 10.19
N PRO A 204 7.09 4.02 10.32
CA PRO A 204 8.05 3.66 9.27
C PRO A 204 8.08 2.15 8.98
N GLU A 205 8.05 1.31 10.00
CA GLU A 205 8.24 -0.14 9.90
C GLU A 205 7.01 -0.89 9.41
N ALA A 206 5.84 -0.31 9.66
CA ALA A 206 4.54 -0.96 9.61
C ALA A 206 4.25 -1.77 8.34
N THR A 207 4.58 -1.24 7.16
CA THR A 207 4.32 -1.94 5.89
C THR A 207 5.26 -3.12 5.69
N GLY A 208 6.56 -2.96 6.01
CA GLY A 208 7.54 -4.03 5.89
C GLY A 208 7.28 -5.14 6.90
N TYR A 209 7.05 -4.77 8.16
CA TYR A 209 6.68 -5.70 9.23
C TYR A 209 5.38 -6.42 8.88
N GLY A 210 4.36 -5.68 8.42
CA GLY A 210 3.08 -6.27 8.05
C GLY A 210 3.19 -7.31 6.94
N CYS A 211 3.99 -7.02 5.90
CA CYS A 211 4.23 -7.96 4.80
C CYS A 211 4.84 -9.27 5.32
N VAL A 212 5.83 -9.17 6.21
CA VAL A 212 6.48 -10.34 6.81
C VAL A 212 5.54 -11.09 7.75
N TYR A 213 4.73 -10.42 8.57
CA TYR A 213 3.73 -11.07 9.42
C TYR A 213 2.70 -11.85 8.58
N PHE A 214 2.20 -11.26 7.50
CA PHE A 214 1.27 -11.96 6.61
C PHE A 214 1.93 -13.17 5.94
N ALA A 215 3.16 -13.02 5.43
CA ALA A 215 3.91 -14.12 4.85
C ALA A 215 4.20 -15.24 5.86
N ARG A 216 4.46 -14.90 7.12
CA ARG A 216 4.64 -15.88 8.21
C ARG A 216 3.38 -16.73 8.38
N GLU A 217 2.20 -16.11 8.41
CA GLU A 217 0.94 -16.85 8.53
C GLU A 217 0.68 -17.75 7.31
N MET A 218 1.04 -17.29 6.10
CA MET A 218 1.00 -18.16 4.91
C MET A 218 1.93 -19.38 5.04
N LEU A 219 3.18 -19.17 5.47
CA LEU A 219 4.15 -20.26 5.65
C LEU A 219 3.66 -21.29 6.68
N ALA A 220 3.03 -20.82 7.77
CA ALA A 220 2.50 -21.67 8.81
C ALA A 220 1.44 -22.65 8.28
N THR A 221 0.65 -22.28 7.25
CA THR A 221 -0.34 -23.19 6.64
C THR A 221 0.30 -24.38 5.91
N LYS A 222 1.61 -24.30 5.59
CA LYS A 222 2.41 -25.40 5.03
C LYS A 222 3.39 -26.01 6.05
N GLY A 223 3.24 -25.70 7.34
CA GLY A 223 4.16 -26.16 8.38
C GLY A 223 5.59 -25.62 8.21
N LYS A 224 5.73 -24.44 7.62
CA LYS A 224 7.00 -23.73 7.40
C LYS A 224 7.06 -22.46 8.26
N SER A 225 8.25 -21.90 8.41
CA SER A 225 8.52 -20.68 9.15
C SER A 225 9.64 -19.88 8.49
N PHE A 226 9.89 -18.65 8.95
CA PHE A 226 11.05 -17.88 8.53
C PHE A 226 12.38 -18.41 9.10
N GLU A 227 12.37 -19.15 10.21
CA GLU A 227 13.58 -19.73 10.80
C GLU A 227 14.40 -20.52 9.76
N GLY A 228 15.60 -20.01 9.43
CA GLY A 228 16.51 -20.58 8.44
C GLY A 228 16.14 -20.34 6.97
N ALA A 229 14.97 -19.77 6.67
CA ALA A 229 14.48 -19.54 5.32
C ALA A 229 15.30 -18.45 4.61
N THR A 230 15.59 -18.68 3.33
CA THR A 230 16.22 -17.70 2.45
C THR A 230 15.16 -16.80 1.80
N VAL A 231 15.39 -15.49 1.81
CA VAL A 231 14.38 -14.50 1.38
C VAL A 231 14.95 -13.54 0.34
N ALA A 232 14.39 -13.54 -0.86
CA ALA A 232 14.66 -12.51 -1.85
C ALA A 232 13.80 -11.28 -1.54
N ILE A 233 14.43 -10.13 -1.36
CA ILE A 233 13.74 -8.85 -1.19
C ILE A 233 14.17 -7.93 -2.34
N SER A 234 13.22 -7.34 -3.05
CA SER A 234 13.52 -6.24 -3.97
C SER A 234 13.31 -4.90 -3.28
N GLY A 235 13.98 -3.88 -3.80
CA GLY A 235 13.98 -2.55 -3.24
C GLY A 235 14.95 -2.40 -2.07
N SER A 236 15.16 -1.13 -1.71
CA SER A 236 16.01 -0.70 -0.60
C SER A 236 15.45 0.57 0.04
N GLY A 237 14.18 0.87 -0.25
CA GLY A 237 13.42 1.89 0.44
C GLY A 237 12.84 1.36 1.75
N ASN A 238 12.04 2.21 2.38
CA ASN A 238 11.44 1.99 3.69
C ASN A 238 10.78 0.59 3.85
N VAL A 239 9.96 0.15 2.89
CA VAL A 239 9.29 -1.16 2.98
C VAL A 239 10.31 -2.31 2.98
N ALA A 240 11.27 -2.30 2.06
CA ALA A 240 12.28 -3.34 1.93
C ALA A 240 13.22 -3.41 3.14
N GLN A 241 13.66 -2.25 3.66
CA GLN A 241 14.54 -2.17 4.84
C GLN A 241 13.89 -2.85 6.06
N TYR A 242 12.62 -2.50 6.35
CA TYR A 242 11.94 -3.05 7.52
C TYR A 242 11.37 -4.46 7.28
N ALA A 243 11.12 -4.86 6.02
CA ALA A 243 10.88 -6.26 5.70
C ALA A 243 12.15 -7.10 6.01
N ALA A 244 13.33 -6.65 5.59
CA ALA A 244 14.59 -7.33 5.91
C ALA A 244 14.83 -7.40 7.43
N GLU A 245 14.58 -6.30 8.16
CA GLU A 245 14.68 -6.27 9.62
C GLU A 245 13.75 -7.31 10.28
N LYS A 246 12.47 -7.37 9.88
CA LYS A 246 11.52 -8.31 10.47
C LYS A 246 11.81 -9.76 10.07
N VAL A 247 12.32 -10.01 8.86
CA VAL A 247 12.80 -11.34 8.46
C VAL A 247 13.94 -11.79 9.39
N LEU A 248 14.88 -10.90 9.70
CA LEU A 248 15.97 -11.19 10.64
C LEU A 248 15.46 -11.44 12.07
N ASP A 249 14.48 -10.66 12.53
CA ASP A 249 13.84 -10.88 13.85
C ASP A 249 13.21 -12.28 13.96
N LEU A 250 12.73 -12.84 12.85
CA LEU A 250 12.07 -14.14 12.78
C LEU A 250 13.02 -15.29 12.34
N GLY A 251 14.33 -15.06 12.36
CA GLY A 251 15.35 -16.08 12.08
C GLY A 251 15.58 -16.39 10.60
N GLY A 252 14.99 -15.61 9.69
CA GLY A 252 15.19 -15.73 8.25
C GLY A 252 16.46 -15.03 7.76
N LYS A 253 16.81 -15.27 6.50
CA LYS A 253 18.02 -14.77 5.85
C LYS A 253 17.66 -13.98 4.60
N PRO A 254 17.56 -12.64 4.67
CA PRO A 254 17.45 -11.81 3.48
C PRO A 254 18.73 -11.99 2.64
N VAL A 255 18.62 -12.32 1.36
CA VAL A 255 19.79 -12.57 0.50
C VAL A 255 19.91 -11.58 -0.65
N THR A 256 18.89 -10.76 -0.90
CA THR A 256 18.93 -9.71 -1.93
C THR A 256 18.33 -8.41 -1.42
N MET A 257 18.79 -7.30 -1.99
CA MET A 257 18.14 -5.98 -1.97
C MET A 257 18.44 -5.26 -3.28
N SER A 258 17.60 -4.32 -3.71
CA SER A 258 17.78 -3.62 -4.98
C SER A 258 17.48 -2.13 -4.96
N ASP A 259 17.93 -1.41 -5.98
CA ASP A 259 17.42 -0.09 -6.31
C ASP A 259 17.29 0.06 -7.83
N SER A 260 16.96 1.25 -8.32
CA SER A 260 16.78 1.48 -9.75
C SER A 260 18.04 1.23 -10.60
N GLY A 261 19.23 1.18 -9.99
CA GLY A 261 20.50 0.97 -10.68
C GLY A 261 20.91 -0.50 -10.79
N GLY A 262 20.40 -1.36 -9.90
CA GLY A 262 20.74 -2.79 -9.87
C GLY A 262 20.35 -3.45 -8.56
N TRP A 263 20.90 -4.64 -8.31
CA TRP A 263 20.63 -5.42 -7.11
C TRP A 263 21.89 -6.08 -6.56
N ILE A 264 21.89 -6.34 -5.26
CA ILE A 264 22.94 -7.09 -4.58
C ILE A 264 22.46 -8.50 -4.24
N HIS A 265 23.38 -9.45 -4.32
CA HIS A 265 23.21 -10.81 -3.83
C HIS A 265 24.24 -11.09 -2.73
N VAL A 266 23.76 -11.55 -1.58
CA VAL A 266 24.58 -11.93 -0.43
C VAL A 266 24.23 -13.37 -0.06
N PRO A 267 24.91 -14.39 -0.62
CA PRO A 267 24.59 -15.80 -0.38
C PRO A 267 24.64 -16.20 1.09
N GLY A 268 25.48 -15.53 1.89
CA GLY A 268 25.58 -15.72 3.34
C GLY A 268 24.43 -15.10 4.14
N GLY A 269 23.59 -14.29 3.50
CA GLY A 269 22.56 -13.47 4.14
C GLY A 269 23.06 -12.07 4.52
N ILE A 270 22.14 -11.10 4.47
CA ILE A 270 22.31 -9.73 4.95
C ILE A 270 22.05 -9.76 6.46
N ASP A 271 23.08 -9.49 7.27
CA ASP A 271 22.94 -9.42 8.73
C ASP A 271 22.50 -8.02 9.22
N ARG A 272 22.35 -7.84 10.54
CA ARG A 272 21.93 -6.55 11.11
C ARG A 272 22.93 -5.43 10.86
N ALA A 273 24.23 -5.72 10.78
CA ALA A 273 25.25 -4.71 10.57
C ALA A 273 25.21 -4.21 9.12
N MET A 274 25.14 -5.14 8.15
CA MET A 274 24.98 -4.82 6.74
C MET A 274 23.65 -4.12 6.47
N LEU A 275 22.56 -4.54 7.11
CA LEU A 275 21.27 -3.85 7.01
C LEU A 275 21.36 -2.41 7.53
N ALA A 276 22.00 -2.18 8.69
CA ALA A 276 22.19 -0.84 9.23
C ALA A 276 23.01 0.05 8.28
N GLU A 277 24.04 -0.50 7.63
CA GLU A 277 24.80 0.22 6.60
C GLU A 277 23.94 0.56 5.37
N ILE A 278 23.11 -0.39 4.90
CA ILE A 278 22.16 -0.14 3.80
C ILE A 278 21.17 0.96 4.20
N MET A 279 20.67 0.96 5.43
CA MET A 279 19.76 2.00 5.93
C MET A 279 20.44 3.37 5.98
N ASP A 280 21.69 3.48 6.47
CA ASP A 280 22.45 4.73 6.46
C ASP A 280 22.71 5.23 5.03
N LEU A 281 23.16 4.31 4.16
CA LEU A 281 23.39 4.58 2.75
C LEU A 281 22.16 5.18 2.07
N LYS A 282 20.98 4.62 2.35
CA LYS A 282 19.73 5.02 1.69
C LYS A 282 19.07 6.23 2.31
N ASN A 283 19.05 6.33 3.63
CA ASN A 283 18.28 7.33 4.35
C ASN A 283 19.08 8.62 4.59
N ASN A 284 20.39 8.51 4.85
CA ASN A 284 21.25 9.64 5.20
C ASN A 284 22.13 10.08 4.04
N ARG A 285 22.85 9.14 3.42
CA ARG A 285 23.80 9.43 2.33
C ARG A 285 23.15 9.55 0.96
N ARG A 286 21.95 8.98 0.78
CA ARG A 286 21.21 8.88 -0.49
C ARG A 286 22.02 8.22 -1.61
N GLY A 287 22.83 7.22 -1.25
CA GLY A 287 23.70 6.49 -2.17
C GLY A 287 23.01 5.37 -2.95
N ARG A 288 23.80 4.69 -3.77
CA ARG A 288 23.35 3.59 -4.66
C ARG A 288 23.70 2.23 -4.07
N ILE A 289 22.83 1.24 -4.27
CA ILE A 289 23.02 -0.10 -3.70
C ILE A 289 24.28 -0.77 -4.26
N SER A 290 24.76 -0.33 -5.41
CA SER A 290 26.06 -0.70 -5.98
C SER A 290 27.24 -0.47 -5.05
N GLU A 291 27.17 0.51 -4.15
CA GLU A 291 28.23 0.78 -3.17
C GLU A 291 28.43 -0.38 -2.19
N MET A 292 27.37 -1.17 -1.94
CA MET A 292 27.46 -2.38 -1.12
C MET A 292 28.21 -3.52 -1.82
N GLY A 293 28.39 -3.45 -3.14
CA GLY A 293 29.12 -4.45 -3.92
C GLY A 293 30.63 -4.50 -3.63
N ASN A 294 31.16 -3.57 -2.83
CA ASN A 294 32.56 -3.56 -2.40
C ASN A 294 32.81 -4.44 -1.15
N HIS A 295 31.75 -4.96 -0.52
CA HIS A 295 31.87 -5.85 0.63
C HIS A 295 32.21 -7.27 0.21
N ASP A 296 33.01 -7.96 1.04
CA ASP A 296 33.36 -9.36 0.81
C ASP A 296 32.10 -10.24 0.80
N GLY A 297 31.99 -11.10 -0.22
CA GLY A 297 30.85 -12.01 -0.38
C GLY A 297 29.57 -11.37 -0.92
N VAL A 298 29.61 -10.08 -1.28
CA VAL A 298 28.49 -9.37 -1.94
C VAL A 298 28.75 -9.29 -3.44
N THR A 299 27.76 -9.67 -4.25
CA THR A 299 27.80 -9.48 -5.71
C THR A 299 26.79 -8.42 -6.11
N TYR A 300 27.24 -7.35 -6.78
CA TYR A 300 26.34 -6.38 -7.40
C TYR A 300 26.11 -6.71 -8.88
N THR A 301 24.84 -6.67 -9.30
CA THR A 301 24.43 -6.82 -10.70
C THR A 301 23.69 -5.55 -11.12
N ALA A 302 24.18 -4.88 -12.16
CA ALA A 302 23.54 -3.68 -12.70
C ALA A 302 22.23 -4.00 -13.43
N SER A 303 21.22 -3.15 -13.24
CA SER A 303 19.96 -3.21 -13.98
C SER A 303 20.21 -3.05 -15.48
N GLN A 304 19.46 -3.82 -16.27
CA GLN A 304 19.48 -3.72 -17.73
C GLN A 304 18.26 -2.92 -18.21
N PRO A 305 18.32 -2.27 -19.39
CA PRO A 305 17.17 -1.58 -19.95
C PRO A 305 16.00 -2.55 -20.22
N GLU A 306 14.78 -2.08 -19.99
CA GLU A 306 13.56 -2.79 -20.42
C GLU A 306 13.63 -3.11 -21.93
N PRO A 307 13.19 -4.30 -22.38
CA PRO A 307 12.45 -5.34 -21.64
C PRO A 307 13.33 -6.47 -21.04
N SER A 308 14.46 -6.14 -20.41
CA SER A 308 15.33 -7.17 -19.83
C SER A 308 14.78 -7.74 -18.52
N LEU A 309 14.85 -9.06 -18.36
CA LEU A 309 14.42 -9.73 -17.12
C LEU A 309 15.32 -9.36 -15.93
N ASN A 310 14.68 -9.16 -14.78
CA ASN A 310 15.40 -8.90 -13.53
C ASN A 310 15.92 -10.21 -12.92
N GLY A 311 17.24 -10.43 -13.04
CA GLY A 311 17.93 -11.61 -12.52
C GLY A 311 17.83 -11.84 -11.01
N LEU A 312 17.39 -10.84 -10.22
CA LEU A 312 17.11 -10.99 -8.79
C LEU A 312 16.13 -12.15 -8.55
N TRP A 313 15.09 -12.26 -9.37
CA TRP A 313 14.06 -13.29 -9.25
C TRP A 313 14.54 -14.68 -9.69
N GLY A 314 15.76 -14.79 -10.23
CA GLY A 314 16.45 -16.04 -10.52
C GLY A 314 17.24 -16.63 -9.36
N VAL A 315 17.32 -15.94 -8.21
CA VAL A 315 17.98 -16.48 -7.00
C VAL A 315 17.13 -17.60 -6.40
N ASN A 316 17.77 -18.69 -5.98
CA ASN A 316 17.09 -19.80 -5.32
C ASN A 316 16.76 -19.42 -3.86
N VAL A 317 15.48 -19.19 -3.58
CA VAL A 317 14.98 -18.73 -2.28
C VAL A 317 13.69 -19.43 -1.89
N ASP A 318 13.44 -19.50 -0.58
CA ASP A 318 12.19 -20.03 -0.03
C ASP A 318 11.03 -19.02 -0.14
N VAL A 319 11.34 -17.73 0.02
CA VAL A 319 10.34 -16.64 0.03
C VAL A 319 10.80 -15.47 -0.84
N ALA A 320 9.87 -14.87 -1.59
CA ALA A 320 10.11 -13.62 -2.31
C ALA A 320 9.19 -12.49 -1.81
N LEU A 321 9.78 -11.32 -1.53
CA LEU A 321 9.08 -10.13 -1.05
C LEU A 321 9.32 -8.96 -2.01
N PRO A 322 8.52 -8.80 -3.09
CA PRO A 322 8.63 -7.65 -3.97
C PRO A 322 8.19 -6.36 -3.29
N CYS A 323 9.14 -5.44 -3.07
CA CYS A 323 8.97 -4.23 -2.27
C CYS A 323 9.49 -2.96 -2.96
N ALA A 324 9.68 -2.95 -4.29
CA ALA A 324 10.23 -1.81 -5.02
C ALA A 324 9.17 -0.96 -5.72
N THR A 325 8.45 -1.52 -6.69
CA THR A 325 7.55 -0.76 -7.57
C THR A 325 6.45 -1.66 -8.14
N GLN A 326 5.45 -1.03 -8.77
CA GLN A 326 4.42 -1.73 -9.54
C GLN A 326 5.03 -2.49 -10.74
N ASN A 327 4.49 -3.68 -11.05
CA ASN A 327 4.87 -4.52 -12.18
C ASN A 327 6.38 -4.89 -12.24
N GLU A 328 7.04 -5.09 -11.10
CA GLU A 328 8.45 -5.53 -11.03
C GLU A 328 8.67 -7.05 -11.15
N ILE A 329 7.58 -7.84 -11.14
CA ILE A 329 7.59 -9.27 -11.46
C ILE A 329 6.56 -9.54 -12.56
N ASN A 330 7.03 -9.86 -13.76
CA ASN A 330 6.21 -10.36 -14.86
C ASN A 330 6.13 -11.90 -14.86
N GLY A 331 5.39 -12.47 -15.82
CA GLY A 331 5.21 -13.92 -15.93
C GLY A 331 6.51 -14.72 -16.13
N GLU A 332 7.51 -14.17 -16.82
CA GLU A 332 8.81 -14.83 -17.04
C GLU A 332 9.64 -14.86 -15.75
N GLU A 333 9.64 -13.77 -14.98
CA GLU A 333 10.32 -13.68 -13.68
C GLU A 333 9.62 -14.55 -12.62
N ALA A 334 8.29 -14.62 -12.65
CA ALA A 334 7.54 -15.58 -11.85
C ALA A 334 7.92 -17.03 -12.18
N ALA A 335 8.12 -17.35 -13.47
CA ALA A 335 8.58 -18.67 -13.88
C ALA A 335 10.00 -19.00 -13.37
N MET A 336 10.89 -18.00 -13.22
CA MET A 336 12.20 -18.20 -12.59
C MET A 336 12.06 -18.64 -11.13
N LEU A 337 11.23 -17.93 -10.36
CA LEU A 337 10.97 -18.24 -8.95
C LEU A 337 10.30 -19.62 -8.78
N VAL A 338 9.30 -19.94 -9.63
CA VAL A 338 8.64 -21.24 -9.64
C VAL A 338 9.62 -22.37 -9.96
N LYS A 339 10.49 -22.18 -10.96
CA LYS A 339 11.55 -23.15 -11.31
C LYS A 339 12.50 -23.41 -10.14
N ASN A 340 12.75 -22.39 -9.32
CA ASN A 340 13.55 -22.48 -8.10
C ASN A 340 12.76 -22.97 -6.88
N SER A 341 11.52 -23.45 -7.04
CA SER A 341 10.70 -24.00 -5.96
C SER A 341 10.40 -23.03 -4.81
N VAL A 342 10.20 -21.73 -5.13
CA VAL A 342 9.75 -20.74 -4.15
C VAL A 342 8.47 -21.22 -3.43
N ILE A 343 8.40 -21.04 -2.11
CA ILE A 343 7.28 -21.51 -1.30
C ILE A 343 6.19 -20.44 -1.24
N ALA A 344 6.59 -19.19 -1.04
CA ALA A 344 5.69 -18.05 -0.85
C ALA A 344 6.19 -16.77 -1.52
N VAL A 345 5.24 -15.99 -2.03
CA VAL A 345 5.45 -14.64 -2.58
C VAL A 345 4.45 -13.71 -1.89
N ALA A 346 4.94 -12.64 -1.26
CA ALA A 346 4.08 -11.66 -0.58
C ALA A 346 4.42 -10.23 -1.01
N GLU A 347 3.43 -9.54 -1.56
CA GLU A 347 3.65 -8.21 -2.12
C GLU A 347 3.84 -7.16 -1.01
N GLY A 348 5.02 -6.54 -0.93
CA GLY A 348 5.28 -5.38 -0.07
C GLY A 348 4.98 -4.05 -0.78
N ALA A 349 5.24 -3.98 -2.09
CA ALA A 349 4.86 -2.85 -2.93
C ALA A 349 3.36 -2.90 -3.31
N ASN A 350 2.85 -1.86 -3.97
CA ASN A 350 1.48 -1.89 -4.50
C ASN A 350 1.49 -2.48 -5.92
N MET A 351 0.85 -3.66 -6.09
CA MET A 351 0.77 -4.41 -7.35
C MET A 351 2.11 -4.65 -8.04
N PRO A 352 3.15 -5.17 -7.35
CA PRO A 352 4.42 -5.50 -7.97
C PRO A 352 4.33 -6.65 -8.98
N CYS A 353 3.38 -7.59 -8.83
CA CYS A 353 3.24 -8.70 -9.76
C CYS A 353 2.23 -8.37 -10.87
N THR A 354 2.58 -8.67 -12.13
CA THR A 354 1.62 -8.59 -13.23
C THR A 354 0.57 -9.71 -13.12
N PRO A 355 -0.61 -9.59 -13.76
CA PRO A 355 -1.62 -10.66 -13.75
C PRO A 355 -1.08 -12.02 -14.20
N GLU A 356 -0.14 -12.03 -15.16
CA GLU A 356 0.52 -13.25 -15.63
C GLU A 356 1.40 -13.88 -14.54
N ALA A 357 2.12 -13.06 -13.77
CA ALA A 357 2.91 -13.52 -12.63
C ALA A 357 2.04 -14.14 -11.53
N VAL A 358 0.94 -13.47 -11.17
CA VAL A 358 -0.04 -13.98 -10.18
C VAL A 358 -0.59 -15.33 -10.63
N THR A 359 -1.01 -15.42 -11.90
CA THR A 359 -1.51 -16.67 -12.49
C THR A 359 -0.47 -17.78 -12.45
N ALA A 360 0.80 -17.48 -12.76
CA ALA A 360 1.89 -18.44 -12.71
C ALA A 360 2.09 -18.99 -11.28
N PHE A 361 2.07 -18.13 -10.26
CA PHE A 361 2.19 -18.56 -8.86
C PHE A 361 1.01 -19.42 -8.41
N GLN A 362 -0.22 -19.01 -8.72
CA GLN A 362 -1.43 -19.77 -8.38
C GLN A 362 -1.44 -21.15 -9.04
N ASN A 363 -1.13 -21.24 -10.33
CA ASN A 363 -1.07 -22.51 -11.06
C ASN A 363 0.03 -23.45 -10.54
N ALA A 364 1.12 -22.90 -10.01
CA ALA A 364 2.21 -23.67 -9.42
C ALA A 364 1.96 -24.05 -7.94
N GLY A 365 0.85 -23.62 -7.33
CA GLY A 365 0.57 -23.86 -5.91
C GLY A 365 1.51 -23.11 -4.96
N VAL A 366 2.15 -22.04 -5.44
CA VAL A 366 2.94 -21.11 -4.62
C VAL A 366 1.98 -20.29 -3.77
N LEU A 367 2.31 -20.09 -2.49
CA LEU A 367 1.50 -19.24 -1.62
C LEU A 367 1.67 -17.78 -2.06
N PHE A 368 0.61 -17.17 -2.58
CA PHE A 368 0.66 -15.80 -3.09
C PHE A 368 -0.22 -14.87 -2.26
N ALA A 369 0.34 -13.82 -1.67
CA ALA A 369 -0.41 -12.78 -0.97
C ALA A 369 -0.50 -11.49 -1.81
N PRO A 370 -1.71 -11.00 -2.12
CA PRO A 370 -1.88 -9.72 -2.80
C PRO A 370 -1.52 -8.56 -1.87
N GLY A 371 -0.97 -7.48 -2.43
CA GLY A 371 -0.53 -6.30 -1.70
C GLY A 371 -1.64 -5.68 -0.87
N LYS A 372 -2.90 -5.70 -1.36
CA LYS A 372 -4.06 -5.23 -0.61
C LYS A 372 -4.22 -5.87 0.78
N ALA A 373 -3.70 -7.09 0.96
CA ALA A 373 -3.66 -7.79 2.24
C ALA A 373 -2.27 -7.67 2.89
N SER A 374 -1.20 -8.11 2.22
CA SER A 374 0.14 -8.21 2.82
C SER A 374 0.76 -6.87 3.21
N ASN A 375 0.54 -5.82 2.42
CA ASN A 375 1.10 -4.49 2.71
C ASN A 375 0.13 -3.56 3.49
N ALA A 376 -0.96 -4.13 4.04
CA ALA A 376 -1.96 -3.39 4.81
C ALA A 376 -1.44 -2.87 6.16
N GLY A 377 -0.30 -3.35 6.64
CA GLY A 377 0.29 -2.92 7.91
C GLY A 377 0.48 -1.40 8.05
N GLY A 378 0.84 -0.71 6.97
CA GLY A 378 0.97 0.74 6.95
C GLY A 378 -0.35 1.49 7.21
N VAL A 379 -1.46 0.97 6.68
CA VAL A 379 -2.78 1.57 6.92
C VAL A 379 -3.39 1.11 8.24
N ALA A 380 -3.12 -0.12 8.68
CA ALA A 380 -3.45 -0.59 10.02
C ALA A 380 -2.81 0.33 11.09
N THR A 381 -1.50 0.60 10.97
CA THR A 381 -0.78 1.49 11.90
C THR A 381 -1.27 2.95 11.78
N SER A 382 -1.76 3.37 10.62
CA SER A 382 -2.45 4.66 10.50
C SER A 382 -3.74 4.70 11.32
N GLY A 383 -4.54 3.63 11.32
CA GLY A 383 -5.71 3.51 12.20
C GLY A 383 -5.35 3.44 13.69
N LEU A 384 -4.21 2.83 14.03
CA LEU A 384 -3.66 2.87 15.39
C LEU A 384 -3.22 4.29 15.79
N GLU A 385 -2.63 5.07 14.88
CA GLU A 385 -2.30 6.49 15.10
C GLU A 385 -3.57 7.32 15.36
N MET A 386 -4.64 7.09 14.59
CA MET A 386 -5.94 7.72 14.82
C MET A 386 -6.52 7.37 16.20
N SER A 387 -6.37 6.12 16.62
CA SER A 387 -6.82 5.64 17.93
C SER A 387 -6.06 6.34 19.06
N GLN A 388 -4.73 6.37 18.98
CA GLN A 388 -3.86 7.08 19.94
C GLN A 388 -4.21 8.58 20.03
N ASN A 389 -4.45 9.23 18.89
CA ASN A 389 -4.84 10.64 18.85
C ASN A 389 -6.21 10.89 19.48
N SER A 390 -7.16 9.98 19.29
CA SER A 390 -8.49 10.04 19.92
C SER A 390 -8.41 9.84 21.44
N LEU A 391 -7.53 8.93 21.89
CA LEU A 391 -7.26 8.68 23.31
C LEU A 391 -6.41 9.77 23.97
N ARG A 392 -5.67 10.55 23.17
CA ARG A 392 -4.64 11.50 23.62
C ARG A 392 -3.53 10.83 24.44
N LEU A 393 -3.25 9.56 24.12
CA LEU A 393 -2.21 8.75 24.75
C LEU A 393 -1.38 8.10 23.64
N SER A 394 -0.06 8.17 23.80
CA SER A 394 0.87 7.44 22.94
C SER A 394 1.14 6.06 23.51
N TRP A 395 1.25 5.07 22.65
CA TRP A 395 1.64 3.71 23.00
C TRP A 395 3.15 3.52 22.84
N THR A 396 3.71 2.52 23.53
CA THR A 396 5.09 2.13 23.32
C THR A 396 5.28 1.44 21.96
N ARG A 397 6.53 1.27 21.53
CA ARG A 397 6.84 0.57 20.27
C ARG A 397 6.24 -0.84 20.27
N GLU A 398 6.41 -1.55 21.39
CA GLU A 398 5.99 -2.93 21.60
C GLU A 398 4.46 -3.05 21.52
N GLU A 399 3.74 -2.13 22.17
CA GLU A 399 2.26 -2.11 22.13
C GLU A 399 1.72 -1.85 20.72
N VAL A 400 2.38 -0.98 19.94
CA VAL A 400 1.96 -0.75 18.54
C VAL A 400 2.29 -1.95 17.67
N ASP A 401 3.48 -2.56 17.82
CA ASP A 401 3.88 -3.74 17.04
C ASP A 401 3.00 -4.96 17.34
N GLU A 402 2.69 -5.23 18.61
CA GLU A 402 1.79 -6.33 19.00
C GLU A 402 0.38 -6.14 18.39
N ARG A 403 -0.12 -4.90 18.36
CA ARG A 403 -1.40 -4.59 17.72
C ARG A 403 -1.35 -4.74 16.21
N LEU A 404 -0.27 -4.28 15.58
CA LEU A 404 -0.03 -4.45 14.15
C LEU A 404 -0.02 -5.94 13.79
N GLU A 405 0.75 -6.75 14.53
CA GLU A 405 0.84 -8.19 14.32
C GLU A 405 -0.54 -8.86 14.42
N LYS A 406 -1.32 -8.58 15.48
CA LYS A 406 -2.68 -9.10 15.63
C LYS A 406 -3.60 -8.72 14.48
N ILE A 407 -3.49 -7.49 13.96
CA ILE A 407 -4.26 -7.06 12.79
C ILE A 407 -3.86 -7.86 11.56
N MET A 408 -2.57 -8.06 11.31
CA MET A 408 -2.10 -8.81 10.14
C MET A 408 -2.52 -10.28 10.17
N ILE A 409 -2.48 -10.91 11.35
CA ILE A 409 -3.04 -12.25 11.56
C ILE A 409 -4.54 -12.27 11.22
N GLY A 410 -5.31 -11.31 11.74
CA GLY A 410 -6.74 -11.21 11.46
C GLY A 410 -7.07 -10.98 9.97
N ILE A 411 -6.23 -10.22 9.25
CA ILE A 411 -6.35 -10.06 7.79
C ILE A 411 -6.12 -11.41 7.09
N HIS A 412 -5.06 -12.14 7.46
CA HIS A 412 -4.77 -13.46 6.91
C HIS A 412 -5.92 -14.44 7.15
N GLU A 413 -6.38 -14.56 8.40
CA GLU A 413 -7.49 -15.44 8.78
C GLU A 413 -8.76 -15.12 8.00
N SER A 414 -9.08 -13.82 7.85
CA SER A 414 -10.26 -13.37 7.10
C SER A 414 -10.17 -13.74 5.62
N ALA A 415 -9.01 -13.53 4.99
CA ALA A 415 -8.78 -13.89 3.60
C ALA A 415 -8.82 -15.42 3.40
N ALA A 416 -8.14 -16.19 4.26
CA ALA A 416 -8.12 -17.65 4.20
C ALA A 416 -9.53 -18.25 4.39
N ALA A 417 -10.28 -17.76 5.37
CA ALA A 417 -11.64 -18.21 5.65
C ALA A 417 -12.58 -17.90 4.48
N ALA A 418 -12.51 -16.68 3.92
CA ALA A 418 -13.30 -16.31 2.76
C ALA A 418 -12.96 -17.17 1.54
N ALA A 419 -11.68 -17.44 1.27
CA ALA A 419 -11.28 -18.31 0.16
C ALA A 419 -11.81 -19.74 0.34
N LYS A 420 -11.68 -20.29 1.55
CA LYS A 420 -12.19 -21.63 1.91
C LYS A 420 -13.71 -21.75 1.77
N GLU A 421 -14.45 -20.71 2.13
CA GLU A 421 -15.93 -20.67 2.03
C GLU A 421 -16.44 -20.92 0.59
N TYR A 422 -15.62 -20.56 -0.42
CA TYR A 422 -15.92 -20.74 -1.84
C TYR A 422 -15.12 -21.88 -2.48
N GLY A 423 -14.52 -22.77 -1.66
CA GLY A 423 -13.75 -23.91 -2.17
C GLY A 423 -12.43 -23.54 -2.86
N ARG A 424 -11.90 -22.33 -2.62
CA ARG A 424 -10.65 -21.80 -3.18
C ARG A 424 -9.56 -21.72 -2.11
N GLU A 425 -9.40 -22.76 -1.30
CA GLU A 425 -8.43 -22.76 -0.20
C GLU A 425 -7.00 -22.43 -0.70
N GLY A 426 -6.33 -21.48 -0.04
CA GLY A 426 -5.02 -20.96 -0.45
C GLY A 426 -5.06 -19.80 -1.45
N ASP A 427 -6.22 -19.44 -2.00
CA ASP A 427 -6.38 -18.29 -2.90
C ASP A 427 -6.63 -16.99 -2.12
N TYR A 428 -5.55 -16.39 -1.61
CA TYR A 428 -5.62 -15.14 -0.85
C TYR A 428 -6.05 -13.94 -1.70
N VAL A 429 -5.93 -13.98 -3.03
CA VAL A 429 -6.41 -12.91 -3.93
C VAL A 429 -7.93 -12.85 -3.88
N PHE A 430 -8.57 -13.97 -4.16
CA PHE A 430 -10.03 -14.08 -4.06
C PHE A 430 -10.49 -13.83 -2.62
N GLY A 431 -9.85 -14.49 -1.64
CA GLY A 431 -10.19 -14.35 -0.23
C GLY A 431 -10.17 -12.91 0.28
N ALA A 432 -9.12 -12.15 -0.05
CA ALA A 432 -8.98 -10.75 0.36
C ALA A 432 -10.04 -9.84 -0.28
N ASN A 433 -10.36 -10.04 -1.56
CA ASN A 433 -11.42 -9.28 -2.24
C ASN A 433 -12.79 -9.55 -1.60
N VAL A 434 -13.13 -10.81 -1.36
CA VAL A 434 -14.41 -11.19 -0.75
C VAL A 434 -14.53 -10.69 0.68
N ALA A 435 -13.52 -10.90 1.52
CA ALA A 435 -13.52 -10.45 2.90
C ALA A 435 -13.60 -8.91 3.02
N GLY A 436 -12.82 -8.20 2.19
CA GLY A 436 -12.84 -6.75 2.12
C GLY A 436 -14.19 -6.20 1.65
N PHE A 437 -14.79 -6.81 0.63
CA PHE A 437 -16.09 -6.42 0.09
C PHE A 437 -17.22 -6.65 1.10
N ARG A 438 -17.32 -7.85 1.69
CA ARG A 438 -18.47 -8.26 2.51
C ARG A 438 -18.76 -7.29 3.66
N LYS A 439 -17.73 -6.90 4.43
CA LYS A 439 -17.88 -5.95 5.54
C LYS A 439 -18.43 -4.60 5.09
N VAL A 440 -17.99 -4.09 3.94
CA VAL A 440 -18.46 -2.83 3.38
C VAL A 440 -19.89 -2.98 2.84
N ALA A 441 -20.16 -4.09 2.14
CA ALA A 441 -21.46 -4.38 1.58
C ALA A 441 -22.54 -4.50 2.66
N ASP A 442 -22.27 -5.23 3.74
CA ASP A 442 -23.16 -5.37 4.90
C ASP A 442 -23.45 -4.01 5.55
N ALA A 443 -22.42 -3.18 5.71
CA ALA A 443 -22.57 -1.83 6.26
C ALA A 443 -23.42 -0.93 5.35
N MET A 444 -23.19 -0.97 4.03
CA MET A 444 -23.95 -0.20 3.05
C MET A 444 -25.42 -0.63 2.98
N ILE A 445 -25.72 -1.92 3.15
CA ILE A 445 -27.09 -2.41 3.22
C ILE A 445 -27.77 -1.92 4.48
N ALA A 446 -27.11 -2.05 5.64
CA ALA A 446 -27.66 -1.63 6.93
C ALA A 446 -27.92 -0.12 7.01
N GLN A 447 -27.13 0.70 6.31
CA GLN A 447 -27.25 2.16 6.28
C GLN A 447 -28.23 2.68 5.21
N GLY A 448 -28.77 1.80 4.37
CA GLY A 448 -29.81 2.14 3.39
C GLY A 448 -29.28 2.82 2.11
N VAL A 449 -30.14 3.61 1.48
CA VAL A 449 -29.87 4.30 0.22
C VAL A 449 -29.49 5.75 0.52
N VAL A 450 -28.20 6.02 0.58
CA VAL A 450 -27.58 7.33 0.85
C VAL A 450 -26.57 7.71 -0.22
#